data_AF-A0A517U4B5-F1
#
_entry.id   AF-A0A517U4B5-F1
#
_cell.length_a   1.000
_cell.length_b   1.000
_cell.length_c   1.000
_cell.angle_alpha   90.00
_cell.angle_beta   90.00
_cell.angle_gamma   90.00
#
_symmetry.space_group_name_H-M   'P 1'
#
loop_
_entity.id
_entity.type
_entity.pdbx_description
1 polymer ?
#
loop_
_entity_poly.entity_id
_entity_poly.type
_entity_poly.pdbx_seq_one_letter_code
_entity_poly.pdbx_strand_id
1 'polypeptide(L)' 'MAGWTADTLERILSLDPVVTITRVDDFGMPWFEYELVGDDGRTEYHSLGITEDESWERLNL' A
#
# COMPACT_ATOMS: atom_id res chain seq x y z
N MET A 1 -16.52 -5.48 -2.62
CA MET A 1 -15.34 -4.67 -2.98
C MET A 1 -14.35 -4.54 -1.83
N ALA A 2 -14.77 -4.50 -0.55
CA ALA A 2 -13.85 -4.52 0.59
C ALA A 2 -12.91 -5.75 0.64
N GLY A 3 -13.38 -6.92 0.18
CA GLY A 3 -12.55 -8.14 0.14
C GLY A 3 -11.30 -8.00 -0.73
N TRP A 4 -11.45 -7.53 -1.97
CA TRP A 4 -10.31 -7.41 -2.90
C TRP A 4 -9.22 -6.46 -2.38
N THR A 5 -9.60 -5.31 -1.82
CA THR A 5 -8.63 -4.36 -1.25
C THR A 5 -7.90 -4.95 -0.05
N ALA A 6 -8.62 -5.61 0.87
CA ALA A 6 -8.03 -6.27 2.03
C ALA A 6 -7.07 -7.39 1.62
N ASP A 7 -7.50 -8.29 0.73
CA ASP A 7 -6.70 -9.41 0.25
C ASP A 7 -5.41 -8.94 -0.44
N THR A 8 -5.50 -7.85 -1.21
CA THR A 8 -4.34 -7.26 -1.90
C THR A 8 -3.34 -6.67 -0.91
N LEU A 9 -3.82 -5.96 0.11
CA LEU A 9 -2.97 -5.43 1.19
C LEU A 9 -2.27 -6.52 1.98
N GLU A 10 -2.99 -7.59 2.35
CA GLU A 10 -2.43 -8.74 3.04
C GLU A 10 -1.31 -9.39 2.22
N ARG A 11 -1.51 -9.55 0.91
CA ARG A 11 -0.48 -10.07 0.00
C ARG A 11 0.75 -9.16 -0.04
N ILE A 12 0.58 -7.85 -0.18
CA ILE A 12 1.70 -6.89 -0.19
C ILE A 12 2.49 -6.99 1.11
N LEU A 13 1.83 -6.91 2.26
CA LEU A 13 2.49 -6.95 3.57
C LEU A 13 3.16 -8.29 3.88
N SER A 14 2.67 -9.39 3.30
CA SER A 14 3.31 -10.70 3.42
C SER A 14 4.63 -10.82 2.66
N LEU A 15 4.79 -10.05 1.58
CA LEU A 15 5.99 -10.02 0.75
C LEU A 15 6.99 -8.98 1.26
N ASP A 16 6.48 -7.79 1.60
CA ASP A 16 7.27 -6.69 2.10
C ASP A 16 6.56 -6.00 3.27
N PRO A 17 6.95 -6.31 4.53
CA PRO A 17 6.36 -5.69 5.70
C PRO A 17 6.79 -4.23 5.88
N VAL A 18 7.77 -3.74 5.12
CA VAL A 18 8.27 -2.36 5.18
C VAL A 18 8.16 -1.72 3.79
N VAL A 19 7.03 -1.05 3.55
CA VAL A 19 6.80 -0.37 2.29
C VAL A 19 7.58 0.94 2.18
N THR A 20 8.14 1.23 1.00
CA THR A 20 8.86 2.47 0.71
C THR A 20 7.94 3.50 0.06
N ILE A 21 7.95 4.73 0.56
CA ILE A 21 7.22 5.85 -0.05
C ILE A 21 7.87 6.18 -1.39
N THR A 22 7.14 6.01 -2.49
CA THR A 22 7.63 6.30 -3.84
C THR A 22 7.45 7.78 -4.18
N ARG A 23 6.34 8.39 -3.74
CA ARG A 23 6.07 9.82 -3.92
C ARG A 23 5.18 10.38 -2.82
N VAL A 24 5.24 11.69 -2.65
CA VAL A 24 4.28 12.49 -1.90
C VAL A 24 3.58 13.40 -2.90
N ASP A 25 2.26 13.42 -2.91
CA ASP A 25 1.50 14.28 -3.84
C ASP A 25 1.36 15.72 -3.35
N ASP A 26 0.72 16.57 -4.17
CA ASP A 26 0.54 18.00 -3.88
C ASP A 26 -0.30 18.27 -2.63
N PHE A 27 -1.03 17.27 -2.13
CA PHE A 27 -1.81 17.34 -0.89
C PHE A 27 -1.06 16.77 0.32
N GLY A 28 0.18 16.33 0.14
CA GLY A 28 0.99 15.75 1.21
C GLY A 28 0.72 14.26 1.45
N MET A 29 -0.07 13.59 0.60
CA MET A 29 -0.38 12.17 0.78
C MET A 29 0.79 11.29 0.31
N PRO A 30 1.30 10.38 1.14
CA PRO A 30 2.33 9.43 0.73
C PRO A 30 1.72 8.29 -0.09
N TRP A 31 2.41 7.92 -1.17
CA TRP A 31 2.03 6.83 -2.06
C TRP A 31 3.11 5.76 -2.12
N PHE A 32 2.65 4.50 -2.19
CA PHE A 32 3.45 3.29 -2.34
C PHE A 32 3.09 2.65 -3.67
N GLU A 33 4.08 2.16 -4.40
CA GLU A 33 3.87 1.45 -5.66
C GLU A 33 4.34 0.01 -5.50
N TYR A 34 3.56 -0.93 -6.05
CA TYR A 34 3.87 -2.35 -5.95
C TYR A 34 3.45 -3.11 -7.21
N GLU A 35 4.29 -4.07 -7.60
CA GLU A 35 4.01 -5.01 -8.69
C GLU A 35 3.63 -6.37 -8.10
N LEU A 36 2.41 -6.83 -8.37
CA LEU A 36 1.94 -8.14 -7.95
C LEU A 36 1.78 -9.05 -9.16
N VAL A 37 2.21 -10.31 -9.04
CA VAL A 37 1.84 -11.33 -10.03
C VAL A 37 0.49 -11.92 -9.61
N GLY A 38 -0.53 -11.72 -10.44
CA GLY A 38 -1.86 -12.30 -10.27
C GLY A 38 -1.86 -13.82 -10.45
N ASP A 39 -2.93 -14.47 -10.01
CA ASP A 39 -3.08 -15.93 -10.11
C ASP A 39 -3.16 -16.42 -11.57
N ASP A 40 -3.47 -15.52 -12.50
CA ASP A 40 -3.44 -15.74 -13.95
C ASP A 40 -2.04 -15.59 -14.57
N GLY A 41 -1.03 -15.28 -13.74
CA GLY A 41 0.36 -15.07 -14.13
C GLY A 41 0.65 -13.68 -14.71
N ARG A 42 -0.30 -12.74 -14.69
CA ARG A 42 -0.09 -11.38 -15.19
C ARG A 42 0.43 -10.45 -14.09
N THR A 43 1.28 -9.50 -14.48
CA THR A 43 1.70 -8.43 -13.57
C THR A 43 0.60 -7.39 -13.45
N GLU A 44 0.20 -7.12 -12.21
CA GLU A 44 -0.70 -6.05 -11.80
C GLU A 44 0.12 -4.95 -11.11
N TYR A 45 -0.17 -3.70 -11.46
CA TYR A 45 0.50 -2.52 -10.89
C TYR A 45 -0.47 -1.83 -9.95
N HIS A 46 -0.06 -1.70 -8.69
CA HIS A 46 -0.88 -1.13 -7.64
C HIS A 46 -0.22 0.13 -7.10
N SER A 47 -1.02 1.17 -6.88
CA SER A 47 -0.62 2.36 -6.13
C SER A 47 -1.50 2.50 -4.91
N LEU A 48 -0.90 2.53 -3.73
CA LEU A 48 -1.60 2.63 -2.46
C LEU A 48 -1.30 3.99 -1.83
N GLY A 49 -2.33 4.69 -1.34
CA GLY A 49 -2.18 5.90 -0.54
C GLY A 49 -2.54 5.61 0.91
N ILE A 50 -1.82 6.23 1.85
CA ILE A 50 -2.23 6.24 3.27
C ILE A 50 -2.91 7.57 3.54
N THR A 51 -4.13 7.49 4.07
CA THR A 51 -4.93 8.68 4.40
C THR A 51 -4.73 9.07 5.86
N GLU A 52 -4.92 10.35 6.18
CA GLU A 52 -4.83 10.85 7.57
C GLU A 52 -5.85 10.18 8.50
N ASP A 53 -6.99 9.73 7.96
CA ASP A 53 -8.04 9.04 8.70
C ASP A 53 -7.63 7.63 9.15
N GLU A 54 -6.56 7.06 8.57
CA GLU A 54 -6.06 5.71 8.88
C GLU A 54 -5.06 5.67 10.05
N SER A 55 -5.02 6.76 10.85
CA SER A 55 -4.59 6.79 12.26
C SER A 55 -3.17 6.31 12.53
N TRP A 56 -2.18 7.13 12.19
CA TRP A 56 -0.79 6.93 12.62
C TRP A 56 -0.48 7.85 13.81
N GLU A 57 0.00 7.29 14.91
CA GLU A 57 0.49 8.06 16.06
C GLU A 57 2.01 8.17 16.06
N ARG A 58 2.53 9.36 16.36
CA ARG A 58 3.95 9.54 16.61
C ARG A 58 4.27 8.98 18.00
N LEU A 59 4.89 7.81 18.04
CA LEU A 59 5.49 7.28 19.27
C LEU A 59 6.75 8.09 19.60
N ASN A 60 6.78 8.70 20.78
CA ASN A 60 8.01 9.26 21.33
C ASN A 60 8.71 8.16 22.15
N LEU A 61 9.71 7.51 21.55
CA LEU A 61 10.63 6.59 22.23
C LEU A 61 11.77 7.36 22.90
#